data_AF-A0A7C8Z7A2-F1
#
_entry.id   AF-A0A7C8Z7A2-F1
#
_cell.length_a   1.000
_cell.length_b   1.000
_cell.length_c   1.000
_cell.angle_alpha   90.00
_cell.angle_beta   90.00
_cell.angle_gamma   90.00
#
_symmetry.space_group_name_H-M   'P 1'
#
loop_
_entity.id
_entity.type
_entity.pdbx_description
1 polymer ?
#
loop_
_entity_poly.entity_id
_entity_poly.type
_entity_poly.pdbx_seq_one_letter_code
_entity_poly.pdbx_strand_id
1 'polypeptide(L)'
;DYFRWIYEDLRPWRETGITEDMVERAKRTANFKLVILNGKAYVERYQKAFQTRDVFTLWGFLQLLRKYPGRVPDLELMFDCVDWPVLQLKYFRGHNAPAPQI
;
A
#
# COMPACT_ATOMS: atom_id res chain seq x y z
N ASP A 1 -20.35 6.99 3.57
CA ASP A 1 -19.14 6.86 4.41
C ASP A 1 -18.11 5.97 3.77
N TYR A 2 -16.93 6.51 3.46
CA TYR A 2 -15.80 5.77 2.88
C TYR A 2 -14.88 5.16 3.95
N PHE A 3 -14.83 5.76 5.14
CA PHE A 3 -13.96 5.34 6.24
C PHE A 3 -14.21 3.91 6.71
N ARG A 4 -15.47 3.43 6.64
CA ARG A 4 -15.81 2.04 6.98
C ARG A 4 -14.93 1.04 6.22
N TRP A 5 -14.71 1.25 4.93
CA TRP A 5 -13.93 0.33 4.10
C TRP A 5 -12.44 0.40 4.41
N ILE A 6 -11.91 1.58 4.71
CA ILE A 6 -10.53 1.73 5.18
C ILE A 6 -10.30 0.93 6.46
N TYR A 7 -11.25 1.01 7.41
CA TYR A 7 -11.15 0.23 8.65
C TYR A 7 -11.28 -1.27 8.41
N GLU A 8 -12.17 -1.72 7.53
CA GLU A 8 -12.32 -3.14 7.19
C GLU A 8 -11.08 -3.69 6.48
N ASP A 9 -10.51 -2.95 5.54
CA ASP A 9 -9.32 -3.36 4.78
C ASP A 9 -8.07 -3.45 5.66
N LEU A 10 -7.92 -2.55 6.64
CA LEU A 10 -6.79 -2.54 7.57
C LEU A 10 -7.02 -3.40 8.83
N ARG A 11 -8.25 -3.86 9.09
CA ARG A 11 -8.61 -4.66 10.27
C ARG A 11 -7.68 -5.86 10.50
N PRO A 12 -7.24 -6.63 9.48
CA PRO A 12 -6.42 -7.81 9.69
C PRO A 12 -5.10 -7.55 10.43
N TRP A 13 -4.57 -6.33 10.37
CA TRP A 13 -3.30 -5.95 11.00
C TRP A 13 -3.48 -5.07 12.24
N ARG A 14 -4.71 -4.90 12.73
CA ARG A 14 -5.01 -3.97 13.84
C ARG A 14 -4.24 -4.33 15.12
N GLU A 15 -4.11 -5.61 15.42
CA GLU A 15 -3.45 -6.11 16.64
C GLU A 15 -1.98 -6.41 16.44
N THR A 16 -1.58 -6.85 15.24
CA THR A 16 -0.19 -7.26 14.95
C THR A 16 0.68 -6.12 14.43
N GLY A 17 0.07 -5.06 13.90
CA GLY A 17 0.76 -4.09 13.06
C GLY A 17 1.21 -4.68 11.71
N ILE A 18 1.90 -3.84 10.95
CA ILE A 18 2.56 -4.19 9.69
C ILE A 18 4.06 -3.98 9.90
N THR A 19 4.85 -5.02 9.71
CA THR A 19 6.32 -4.96 9.89
C THR A 19 7.03 -4.64 8.59
N GLU A 20 8.27 -4.17 8.68
CA GLU A 20 9.13 -3.91 7.52
C GLU A 20 9.28 -5.18 6.65
N ASP A 21 9.51 -6.34 7.28
CA ASP A 21 9.57 -7.63 6.58
C ASP A 21 8.31 -7.95 5.77
N MET A 22 7.12 -7.59 6.28
CA MET A 22 5.86 -7.78 5.54
C MET A 22 5.76 -6.87 4.33
N VAL A 23 6.22 -5.62 4.47
CA VAL A 23 6.28 -4.65 3.37
C VAL A 23 7.27 -5.14 2.31
N GLU A 24 8.46 -5.60 2.69
CA GLU A 24 9.45 -6.07 1.73
C GLU A 24 9.01 -7.35 1.01
N ARG A 25 8.33 -8.29 1.68
CA ARG A 25 7.78 -9.48 0.99
C ARG A 25 6.75 -9.14 -0.07
N ALA A 26 5.98 -8.07 0.13
CA ALA A 26 4.99 -7.60 -0.85
C ALA A 26 5.62 -7.09 -2.17
N LYS A 27 6.94 -6.82 -2.19
CA LYS A 27 7.70 -6.48 -3.40
C LYS A 27 7.52 -7.50 -4.52
N ARG A 28 7.30 -8.78 -4.19
CA ARG A 28 7.16 -9.87 -5.18
C ARG A 28 6.04 -9.64 -6.19
N THR A 29 5.01 -8.88 -5.82
CA THR A 29 3.89 -8.55 -6.71
C THR A 29 3.85 -7.08 -7.09
N ALA A 30 4.57 -6.21 -6.38
CA ALA A 30 4.49 -4.77 -6.60
C ALA A 30 5.13 -4.32 -7.93
N ASN A 31 4.51 -3.33 -8.58
CA ASN A 31 5.11 -2.60 -9.68
C ASN A 31 6.08 -1.53 -9.17
N PHE A 32 5.78 -0.86 -8.06
CA PHE A 32 6.64 0.14 -7.45
C PHE A 32 6.44 0.26 -5.93
N LYS A 33 7.47 0.75 -5.25
CA LYS A 33 7.42 1.21 -3.85
C LYS A 33 7.37 2.72 -3.80
N LEU A 34 6.47 3.27 -2.98
CA LEU A 34 6.43 4.68 -2.61
C LEU A 34 6.85 4.82 -1.16
N VAL A 35 7.84 5.67 -0.90
CA VAL A 35 8.25 6.07 0.45
C VAL A 35 7.96 7.56 0.61
N ILE A 36 7.27 7.92 1.69
CA ILE A 36 7.14 9.31 2.11
C ILE A 36 8.02 9.46 3.35
N LEU A 37 8.99 10.37 3.28
CA LEU A 37 9.91 10.65 4.36
C LEU A 37 10.12 12.16 4.46
N ASN A 38 9.82 12.74 5.62
CA ASN A 38 9.93 14.17 5.88
C ASN A 38 9.22 15.03 4.81
N GLY A 39 8.02 14.60 4.40
CA GLY A 39 7.20 15.29 3.39
C GLY A 39 7.71 15.20 1.95
N LYS A 40 8.73 14.37 1.68
CA LYS A 40 9.23 14.09 0.33
C LYS A 40 8.85 12.68 -0.10
N ALA A 41 8.42 12.55 -1.35
CA ALA A 41 8.10 11.26 -1.96
C ALA A 41 9.33 10.70 -2.70
N TYR A 42 9.67 9.45 -2.43
CA TYR A 42 10.69 8.66 -3.11
C TYR A 42 10.02 7.45 -3.76
N VAL A 43 10.44 7.09 -4.96
CA VAL A 43 9.83 6.00 -5.74
C VAL A 43 10.90 5.06 -6.24
N GLU A 44 10.76 3.79 -5.92
CA GLU A 44 11.54 2.71 -6.51
C GLU A 44 10.63 1.90 -7.42
N ARG A 45 11.01 1.72 -8.69
CA ARG A 45 10.22 0.95 -9.66
C ARG A 45 10.81 -0.44 -9.79
N TYR A 46 9.97 -1.46 -9.66
CA TYR A 46 10.35 -2.87 -9.78
C TYR A 46 9.95 -3.46 -11.13
N GLN A 47 8.72 -3.21 -11.54
CA GLN A 47 8.17 -3.71 -12.80
C GLN A 47 7.38 -2.61 -13.50
N LYS A 48 7.29 -2.72 -14.83
CA LYS A 48 6.50 -1.78 -15.63
C LYS A 48 5.03 -1.87 -15.24
N ALA A 49 4.46 -0.77 -14.77
CA ALA A 49 3.03 -0.67 -14.53
C ALA A 49 2.25 -0.72 -15.85
N PHE A 50 1.03 -1.24 -15.82
CA PHE A 50 0.16 -1.20 -17.00
C PHE A 50 -0.18 0.26 -17.35
N GLN A 51 0.13 0.64 -18.60
CA GLN A 51 -0.07 2.01 -19.11
C GLN A 51 0.56 3.08 -18.19
N THR A 52 -0.21 4.06 -17.73
CA THR A 52 0.26 5.23 -16.94
C THR A 52 -0.27 5.19 -15.50
N ARG A 53 -0.63 4.01 -14.99
CA ARG A 53 -1.25 3.85 -13.66
C ARG A 53 -0.32 4.23 -12.51
N ASP A 54 0.98 3.98 -12.65
CA ASP A 54 1.97 4.48 -11.69
C ASP A 54 2.01 6.01 -11.71
N VAL A 55 2.08 6.63 -12.90
CA VAL A 55 2.15 8.08 -13.07
C VAL A 55 0.96 8.79 -12.42
N PHE A 56 -0.27 8.35 -12.67
CA PHE A 56 -1.46 8.97 -12.08
C PHE A 56 -1.52 8.81 -10.55
N THR A 57 -1.17 7.63 -10.04
CA THR A 57 -1.08 7.38 -8.59
C THR A 57 -0.09 8.34 -7.93
N LEU A 58 1.11 8.47 -8.51
CA LEU A 58 2.15 9.37 -8.02
C LEU A 58 1.70 10.85 -8.05
N TRP A 59 1.02 11.28 -9.11
CA TRP A 59 0.43 12.63 -9.18
C TRP A 59 -0.59 12.88 -8.06
N GLY A 60 -1.35 11.86 -7.66
CA GLY A 60 -2.27 11.95 -6.52
C GLY A 60 -1.53 12.21 -5.21
N PHE A 61 -0.45 11.47 -4.93
CA PHE A 61 0.37 11.70 -3.74
C PHE A 61 1.06 13.07 -3.74
N LEU A 62 1.56 13.52 -4.90
CA LEU A 62 2.14 14.87 -5.02
C LEU A 62 1.09 15.95 -4.71
N GLN A 63 -0.16 15.77 -5.15
CA GLN A 63 -1.25 16.67 -4.78
C GLN A 63 -1.55 16.63 -3.28
N LEU A 64 -1.56 15.44 -2.67
CA LEU A 64 -1.79 15.27 -1.23
C LEU A 64 -0.72 15.99 -0.39
N LEU A 65 0.56 15.79 -0.73
CA LEU A 65 1.70 16.41 -0.05
C LEU A 65 1.68 17.94 -0.17
N ARG A 66 1.29 18.46 -1.35
CA ARG A 66 1.16 19.91 -1.57
C ARG A 66 -0.02 20.51 -0.80
N LYS A 67 -1.15 19.80 -0.74
CA LYS A 67 -2.38 20.28 -0.09
C LYS A 67 -2.31 20.21 1.43
N TYR A 68 -1.60 19.22 1.98
CA TYR A 68 -1.53 18.98 3.42
C TYR A 68 -0.08 18.82 3.91
N PRO A 69 0.74 19.89 3.82
CA PRO A 69 2.13 19.84 4.25
C PRO A 69 2.23 19.52 5.74
N GLY A 70 3.10 18.57 6.10
CA GLY A 70 3.32 18.13 7.48
C GLY A 70 2.20 17.27 8.10
N ARG A 71 1.12 16.97 7.35
CA ARG A 71 0.03 16.10 7.83
C ARG A 71 0.06 14.69 7.24
N VAL A 72 0.75 14.50 6.13
CA VAL A 72 0.99 13.16 5.57
C VAL A 72 2.14 12.54 6.36
N PRO A 73 1.93 11.39 7.03
CA PRO A 73 2.96 10.78 7.85
C PRO A 73 4.08 10.18 6.98
N ASP A 74 5.21 9.90 7.63
CA ASP A 74 6.23 9.04 7.05
C ASP A 74 5.68 7.62 6.94
N LEU A 75 5.81 7.01 5.76
CA LEU A 75 5.27 5.69 5.45
C LEU A 75 5.95 5.05 4.24
N GLU A 76 5.78 3.74 4.12
CA GLU A 76 6.12 2.97 2.92
C GLU A 76 4.88 2.24 2.40
N LEU A 77 4.71 2.21 1.07
CA LEU A 77 3.61 1.54 0.39
C LEU A 77 4.14 0.74 -0.81
N MET A 78 3.69 -0.50 -0.93
CA MET A 78 3.88 -1.35 -2.11
C MET A 78 2.65 -1.27 -3.01
N PHE A 79 2.82 -0.87 -4.27
CA PHE A 79 1.73 -0.72 -5.22
C PHE A 79 1.76 -1.80 -6.29
N ASP A 80 0.65 -2.53 -6.39
CA ASP A 80 0.31 -3.36 -7.54
C ASP A 80 -0.64 -2.58 -8.45
N CYS A 81 -0.30 -2.48 -9.74
CA CYS A 81 -1.03 -1.72 -10.75
C CYS A 81 -1.86 -2.62 -11.69
N VAL A 82 -1.94 -3.92 -11.42
CA VAL A 82 -2.73 -4.89 -12.20
C VAL A 82 -4.20 -4.84 -11.76
N ASP A 83 -5.11 -5.29 -12.63
CA ASP A 83 -6.56 -5.25 -12.38
C ASP A 83 -7.02 -6.22 -11.29
N TRP A 84 -6.28 -7.31 -11.07
CA TRP A 84 -6.70 -8.38 -10.18
C TRP A 84 -6.01 -8.28 -8.81
N PRO A 85 -6.74 -8.51 -7.71
CA PRO A 85 -6.14 -8.49 -6.38
C PRO A 85 -5.16 -9.65 -6.20
N VAL A 86 -3.99 -9.36 -5.63
CA VAL A 86 -2.95 -10.36 -5.36
C VAL A 86 -3.18 -11.15 -4.08
N LEU A 87 -3.87 -10.56 -3.11
CA LEU A 87 -4.28 -11.23 -1.88
C LEU A 87 -5.72 -11.71 -2.02
N GLN A 88 -5.90 -13.01 -2.22
CA GLN A 88 -7.24 -13.60 -2.30
C GLN A 88 -7.75 -14.00 -0.91
N LEU A 89 -8.85 -13.37 -0.48
CA LEU A 89 -9.50 -13.60 0.82
C LEU A 89 -9.72 -15.07 1.15
N LYS A 90 -9.96 -15.94 0.15
CA LYS A 90 -10.21 -17.37 0.35
C LYS A 90 -9.07 -18.09 1.11
N TYR A 91 -7.84 -17.59 1.01
CA TYR A 91 -6.67 -18.14 1.71
C TYR A 91 -6.54 -17.65 3.16
N PHE A 92 -7.36 -16.68 3.57
CA PHE A 92 -7.34 -16.05 4.89
C PHE A 92 -8.70 -16.15 5.60
N ARG A 93 -9.54 -17.12 5.20
CA ARG A 93 -10.83 -17.41 5.85
C ARG A 93 -10.63 -18.39 7.00
N GLY A 94 -11.03 -18.00 8.20
CA GLY A 94 -11.03 -18.86 9.39
C GLY A 94 -10.89 -18.03 10.66
N HIS A 95 -11.44 -18.53 11.78
CA HIS A 95 -11.45 -17.80 13.07
C HIS A 95 -10.02 -17.51 13.59
N ASN A 96 -9.04 -18.31 13.15
CA ASN A 96 -7.62 -18.20 13.52
C ASN A 96 -6.71 -17.95 12.31
N ALA A 97 -7.24 -17.40 11.20
CA ALA A 97 -6.40 -17.08 10.06
C ALA A 97 -5.38 -15.99 10.46
N PRO A 98 -4.07 -16.21 10.27
CA PRO A 98 -3.09 -15.19 10.58
C PRO A 98 -3.28 -13.98 9.68
N ALA A 99 -2.92 -12.79 10.19
CA ALA A 99 -2.87 -11.58 9.38
C ALA A 99 -2.04 -11.85 8.11
N PRO A 100 -2.45 -11.35 6.92
CA PRO A 100 -1.73 -11.66 5.70
C PRO A 100 -0.27 -11.22 5.82
N GLN A 101 0.65 -12.17 5.63
CA GLN A 101 2.08 -11.95 5.80
C GLN A 101 2.77 -11.42 4.53
N ILE A 102 2.01 -11.28 3.44
CA ILE A 102 2.37 -10.83 2.08
C ILE A 102 3.76 -11.32 1.63
#